data_AF-E2C886-F1
#
_entry.id   AF-E2C886-F1
#
_cell.length_a   1.000
_cell.length_b   1.000
_cell.length_c   1.000
_cell.angle_alpha   90.00
_cell.angle_beta   90.00
_cell.angle_gamma   90.00
#
_symmetry.space_group_name_H-M   'P 1'
#
loop_
_entity.id
_entity.type
_entity.pdbx_description
1 polymer ?
#
loop_
_entity_poly.entity_id
_entity_poly.type
_entity_poly.pdbx_seq_one_letter_code
_entity_poly.pdbx_strand_id
1 'polypeptide(L)' 'AKSNIDEWSDGSTRFLLDKYSNYSELVGPMKKFKNKKIMWIQIAKDLEDLGIQKTYIQCEIRYKTVLRKK' A
#
# COMPACT_ATOMS: atom_id res chain seq x y z
N ALA A 1 -21.41 -14.34 1.87
CA ALA A 1 -20.36 -13.64 1.10
C ALA A 1 -19.68 -12.64 2.02
N LYS A 2 -18.38 -12.79 2.35
CA LYS A 2 -17.67 -11.77 3.14
C LYS A 2 -17.12 -10.69 2.20
N SER A 3 -17.99 -9.86 1.66
CA SER A 3 -17.57 -8.62 0.99
C SER A 3 -17.61 -7.50 2.02
N ASN A 4 -16.65 -7.52 2.94
CA ASN A 4 -16.28 -6.29 3.64
C ASN A 4 -15.51 -5.48 2.59
N ILE A 5 -16.26 -4.73 1.76
CA ILE A 5 -15.68 -3.75 0.84
C ILE A 5 -15.12 -2.68 1.76
N ASP A 6 -13.90 -2.93 2.19
CA ASP A 6 -13.06 -2.00 2.88
C ASP A 6 -12.80 -0.86 1.89
N GLU A 7 -13.70 0.13 1.91
CA GLU A 7 -13.85 1.10 0.83
C GLU A 7 -12.56 1.89 0.67
N TRP A 8 -11.99 1.82 -0.53
CA TRP A 8 -10.81 2.58 -0.90
C TRP A 8 -11.30 3.82 -1.65
N SER A 9 -11.22 4.97 -0.99
CA SER A 9 -11.44 6.25 -1.66
C SER A 9 -10.38 6.52 -2.73
N ASP A 10 -10.67 7.42 -3.67
CA ASP A 10 -9.70 7.86 -4.67
C ASP A 10 -8.47 8.49 -4.00
N GLY A 11 -8.66 9.24 -2.91
CA GLY A 11 -7.58 9.83 -2.13
C GLY A 11 -6.66 8.78 -1.50
N SER A 12 -7.22 7.80 -0.80
CA SER A 12 -6.44 6.71 -0.17
C SER A 12 -5.75 5.82 -1.21
N THR A 13 -6.40 5.59 -2.35
CA THR A 13 -5.83 4.85 -3.48
C THR A 13 -4.66 5.62 -4.08
N ARG A 14 -4.82 6.93 -4.34
CA ARG A 14 -3.76 7.78 -4.88
C ARG A 14 -2.56 7.85 -3.94
N PHE A 15 -2.81 8.00 -2.64
CA PHE A 15 -1.75 8.00 -1.63
C PHE A 15 -0.97 6.69 -1.61
N LEU A 16 -1.66 5.54 -1.64
CA LEU A 16 -1.04 4.22 -1.75
C LEU A 16 -0.12 4.11 -2.99
N LEU A 17 -0.60 4.55 -4.15
CA LEU A 17 0.18 4.51 -5.40
C LEU A 17 1.41 5.42 -5.35
N ASP A 18 1.25 6.64 -4.82
CA ASP A 18 2.34 7.60 -4.67
C ASP A 18 3.44 7.07 -3.75
N LYS A 19 3.06 6.58 -2.56
CA LYS A 19 3.99 5.95 -1.62
C LYS A 19 4.69 4.74 -2.21
N TYR A 20 3.98 3.90 -2.96
CA TYR A 20 4.60 2.78 -3.66
C TYR A 20 5.66 3.25 -4.65
N SER A 21 5.34 4.26 -5.48
CA SER A 21 6.30 4.80 -6.45
C SER A 21 7.58 5.28 -5.75
N ASN A 22 7.41 6.08 -4.69
CA ASN A 22 8.52 6.64 -3.91
C ASN A 22 9.34 5.58 -3.16
N TYR A 23 8.70 4.52 -2.68
CA TYR A 23 9.35 3.52 -1.83
C TYR A 23 9.89 2.31 -2.60
N SER A 24 9.38 2.03 -3.79
CA SER A 24 9.76 0.84 -4.56
C SER A 24 11.25 0.80 -4.92
N GLU A 25 11.86 1.95 -5.22
CA GLU A 25 13.29 2.11 -5.49
C GLU A 25 14.16 1.95 -4.23
N LEU A 26 13.54 2.05 -3.06
CA LEU A 26 14.17 1.90 -1.75
C LEU A 26 14.08 0.46 -1.22
N VAL A 27 13.64 -0.49 -2.04
CA VAL A 27 13.57 -1.92 -1.69
C VAL A 27 14.82 -2.66 -2.17
N GLY A 28 15.51 -3.34 -1.25
CA GLY A 28 16.66 -4.20 -1.58
C GLY A 28 17.44 -4.65 -0.34
N PRO A 29 18.36 -5.63 -0.47
CA PRO A 29 19.12 -6.19 0.65
C PRO A 29 19.88 -5.17 1.50
N MET A 30 20.29 -4.06 0.88
CA MET A 30 21.08 -2.97 1.50
C MET A 30 20.38 -1.60 1.37
N LYS A 31 19.06 -1.58 1.19
CA LYS A 31 18.26 -0.35 1.07
C LYS A 31 17.41 -0.14 2.33
N LYS A 32 16.69 1.00 2.37
CA LYS A 32 15.79 1.36 3.49
C LYS A 32 14.82 0.23 3.83
N PHE A 33 14.24 -0.40 2.81
CA PHE A 33 13.35 -1.54 2.98
C PHE A 33 14.04 -2.82 2.53
N LYS A 34 14.29 -3.74 3.48
CA LYS A 34 14.93 -5.03 3.19
C LYS A 34 14.20 -5.84 2.10
N ASN A 35 12.88 -5.73 2.05
CA ASN A 35 12.03 -6.40 1.06
C ASN A 35 10.69 -5.64 0.90
N LYS A 36 9.90 -6.05 -0.10
CA LYS A 36 8.59 -5.45 -0.39
C LYS A 36 7.60 -5.56 0.78
N LYS A 37 7.68 -6.61 1.61
CA LYS A 37 6.80 -6.77 2.78
C LYS A 37 7.01 -5.63 3.77
N ILE A 38 8.27 -5.28 4.08
CA ILE A 38 8.58 -4.15 4.98
C ILE A 38 8.08 -2.82 4.39
N MET A 39 8.23 -2.63 3.08
CA MET A 39 7.67 -1.45 2.40
C MET A 39 6.15 -1.39 2.55
N TRP A 40 5.41 -2.48 2.34
CA TRP A 40 3.96 -2.50 2.52
C TRP A 40 3.52 -2.21 3.94
N ILE A 41 4.28 -2.71 4.93
CA ILE A 41 4.05 -2.39 6.34
C ILE A 41 4.24 -0.88 6.58
N GLN A 42 5.26 -0.27 5.98
CA GLN A 42 5.45 1.17 6.10
C GLN A 42 4.29 1.95 5.46
N ILE A 43 3.82 1.55 4.28
CA ILE A 43 2.69 2.23 3.62
C ILE A 43 1.40 2.11 4.45
N ALA A 44 1.16 0.94 5.07
CA ALA A 44 0.04 0.75 5.97
C ALA A 44 0.08 1.70 7.18
N LYS A 45 1.27 1.89 7.77
CA LYS A 45 1.47 2.88 8.84
C LYS A 45 1.25 4.31 8.37
N ASP A 46 1.80 4.67 7.20
CA ASP A 46 1.60 6.00 6.63
C ASP A 46 0.11 6.30 6.35
N LEU A 47 -0.70 5.28 6.04
CA LEU A 47 -2.16 5.40 5.92
C LEU A 47 -2.85 5.52 7.28
N GLU A 48 -2.40 4.75 8.28
CA GLU A 48 -2.91 4.80 9.65
C GLU A 48 -2.69 6.19 10.28
N ASP A 49 -1.54 6.82 10.02
CA ASP A 49 -1.22 8.19 10.44
C ASP A 49 -2.18 9.24 9.83
N LEU A 50 -2.83 8.91 8.70
CA LEU A 50 -3.88 9.71 8.07
C LEU A 50 -5.30 9.33 8.53
N GLY A 51 -5.42 8.44 9.53
CA GLY A 51 -6.70 7.91 10.02
C GLY A 51 -7.30 6.80 9.16
N ILE A 52 -6.55 6.28 8.18
CA ILE A 52 -7.01 5.25 7.26
C ILE A 52 -6.47 3.88 7.69
N GLN A 53 -7.30 3.09 8.35
CA GLN A 53 -6.90 1.77 8.84
C GLN A 53 -6.88 0.74 7.70
N LYS A 54 -5.70 0.37 7.23
CA LYS A 54 -5.49 -0.70 6.24
C LYS A 54 -4.29 -1.55 6.64
N THR A 55 -4.42 -2.87 6.55
CA THR A 55 -3.28 -3.77 6.70
C THR A 55 -2.37 -3.72 5.48
N TYR A 56 -1.11 -4.13 5.67
CA TYR A 56 -0.15 -4.23 4.57
C TYR A 56 -0.63 -5.18 3.45
N ILE A 57 -1.40 -6.22 3.79
CA ILE A 57 -1.99 -7.16 2.84
C ILE A 57 -3.08 -6.47 2.00
N GLN A 58 -3.94 -5.67 2.64
CA GLN A 58 -4.95 -4.88 1.92
C GLN A 58 -4.31 -3.87 0.96
N CYS A 59 -3.23 -3.21 1.39
CA CYS A 59 -2.46 -2.30 0.54
C CYS A 59 -1.91 -3.01 -0.70
N GLU A 60 -1.30 -4.18 -0.52
CA GLU A 60 -0.75 -4.98 -1.62
C GLU A 60 -1.85 -5.45 -2.60
N ILE A 61 -2.97 -5.95 -2.09
CA ILE A 61 -4.11 -6.40 -2.91
C ILE A 61 -4.69 -5.22 -3.70
N ARG A 62 -4.88 -4.06 -3.06
CA ARG A 62 -5.40 -2.86 -3.73
C ARG A 62 -4.48 -2.43 -4.86
N TYR A 63 -3.18 -2.35 -4.62
CA TYR A 63 -2.20 -2.01 -5.64
C TYR A 63 -2.28 -2.93 -6.86
N LYS A 64 -2.28 -4.26 -6.63
CA LYS A 64 -2.41 -5.26 -7.71
C LYS A 64 -3.72 -5.12 -8.48
N THR A 65 -4.81 -4.81 -7.78
CA THR A 65 -6.13 -4.63 -8.39
C THR A 65 -6.17 -3.39 -9.27
N VAL A 66 -5.55 -2.28 -8.85
CA VAL A 66 -5.46 -1.06 -9.66
C VAL A 66 -4.60 -1.28 -10.89
N LEU A 67 -3.46 -1.97 -10.77
CA LEU A 67 -2.60 -2.27 -11.93
C LEU A 67 -3.30 -3.12 -13.00
N ARG A 68 -4.17 -4.05 -12.61
CA ARG A 68 -4.92 -4.91 -13.55
C ARG A 68 -6.01 -4.18 -14.33
N LYS A 69 -6.41 -2.99 -13.88
CA LYS A 69 -7.44 -2.15 -14.51
C LYS A 69 -6.86 -1.11 -15.49
N LYS A 70 -5.54 -1.02 -15.59
CA LYS A 70 -4.84 -0.30 -16.66
C LYS A 70 -4.60 -1.24 -17.83
#